data_AF-A0A6I6JH88-F1
#
_entry.id   AF-A0A6I6JH88-F1
#
_cell.length_a   1.000
_cell.length_b   1.000
_cell.length_c   1.000
_cell.angle_alpha   90.00
_cell.angle_beta   90.00
_cell.angle_gamma   90.00
#
_symmetry.space_group_name_H-M   'P 1'
#
loop_
_entity.id
_entity.type
_entity.pdbx_description
1 polymer ?
#
loop_
_entity_poly.entity_id
_entity_poly.type
_entity_poly.pdbx_seq_one_letter_code
_entity_poly.pdbx_strand_id
1 'polypeptide(L)'
;MTRKFDPELLYVECSRCGQPVLWQYGTTTKLLNLAGIDPASLDERCVIMSEGCPGCTPDKSSFTTQVIRLNKEKEGRRPMPATAN
;
A
#
# COMPACT_ATOMS: atom_id res chain seq x y z
N MET A 1 11.50 -0.55 24.36
CA MET A 1 10.67 0.42 23.61
C MET A 1 10.26 -0.23 22.30
N THR A 2 9.01 -0.69 22.19
CA THR A 2 8.44 -1.09 20.90
C THR A 2 8.35 0.18 20.06
N ARG A 3 9.21 0.31 19.04
CA ARG A 3 9.10 1.39 18.07
C ARG A 3 7.74 1.26 17.40
N LYS A 4 6.84 2.23 17.62
CA LYS A 4 5.57 2.28 16.91
C LYS A 4 5.89 2.57 15.44
N PHE A 5 5.36 1.76 14.55
CA PHE A 5 5.47 2.00 13.12
C PHE A 5 4.69 3.27 12.77
N ASP A 6 5.28 4.14 11.95
CA ASP A 6 4.59 5.34 11.47
C ASP A 6 3.73 4.96 10.26
N PRO A 7 2.39 4.99 10.36
CA PRO A 7 1.51 4.62 9.26
C PRO A 7 1.67 5.51 8.02
N GLU A 8 2.20 6.72 8.16
CA GLU A 8 2.48 7.60 7.02
C GLU A 8 3.63 7.08 6.14
N LEU A 9 4.40 6.11 6.62
CA LEU A 9 5.43 5.41 5.85
C LEU A 9 4.90 4.20 5.06
N LEU A 10 3.60 3.89 5.14
CA LEU A 10 3.01 2.83 4.33
C LEU A 10 3.08 3.20 2.85
N TYR A 11 3.61 2.29 2.05
CA TYR A 11 3.57 2.41 0.60
C TYR A 11 2.13 2.30 0.10
N VAL A 12 1.75 3.20 -0.81
CA VAL A 12 0.43 3.21 -1.45
C VAL A 12 0.60 2.98 -2.94
N GLU A 13 -0.02 1.93 -3.47
CA GLU A 13 0.09 1.54 -4.88
C GLU A 13 -1.24 1.66 -5.61
N CYS A 14 -1.21 2.13 -6.86
CA CYS A 14 -2.36 2.04 -7.75
C CYS A 14 -2.46 0.65 -8.39
N SER A 15 -3.54 -0.07 -8.11
CA SER A 15 -3.81 -1.39 -8.70
C SER A 15 -3.97 -1.39 -10.23
N ARG A 16 -4.17 -0.22 -10.86
CA ARG A 16 -4.35 -0.10 -12.32
C ARG A 16 -3.05 0.06 -13.08
N CYS A 17 -2.18 0.97 -12.64
CA CYS A 17 -0.93 1.30 -13.35
C CYS A 17 0.34 0.94 -12.57
N GLY A 18 0.23 0.44 -11.34
CA GLY A 18 1.36 0.13 -10.46
C GLY A 18 2.13 1.34 -9.95
N GLN A 19 1.70 2.57 -10.29
CA GLN A 19 2.39 3.78 -9.84
C GLN A 19 2.08 4.06 -8.36
N PRO A 20 3.06 4.62 -7.62
CA PRO A 20 2.83 5.06 -6.26
C PRO A 20 1.80 6.19 -6.21
N VAL A 21 0.90 6.13 -5.23
CA VAL A 21 -0.07 7.19 -4.96
C VAL A 21 0.45 8.04 -3.82
N LEU A 22 0.77 9.30 -4.11
CA LEU A 22 1.25 10.23 -3.09
C LEU A 22 0.08 10.84 -2.34
N TRP A 23 0.14 10.76 -1.01
CA TRP A 23 -0.81 11.41 -0.13
C TRP A 23 -0.15 12.50 0.69
N GLN A 24 -0.95 13.48 1.09
CA GLN A 24 -0.52 14.48 2.06
C GLN A 24 -0.35 13.81 3.42
N TYR A 25 0.63 14.29 4.18
CA TYR A 25 0.86 13.85 5.56
C TYR A 25 -0.44 13.86 6.39
N GLY A 26 -0.69 12.76 7.10
CA GLY A 26 -1.85 12.53 7.95
C GLY A 26 -3.04 11.91 7.22
N THR A 27 -3.00 11.81 5.89
CA THR A 27 -4.08 11.18 5.10
C THR A 27 -4.19 9.70 5.43
N THR A 28 -3.07 9.00 5.55
CA THR A 28 -3.06 7.57 5.85
C THR A 28 -3.68 7.30 7.22
N THR A 29 -3.21 8.00 8.24
CA THR A 29 -3.74 7.93 9.60
C THR A 29 -5.25 8.21 9.63
N LYS A 30 -5.70 9.25 8.90
CA LYS A 30 -7.12 9.58 8.80
C LYS A 30 -7.94 8.45 8.18
N LEU A 31 -7.47 7.86 7.08
CA LEU A 31 -8.16 6.75 6.41
C LEU A 31 -8.23 5.49 7.28
N LEU A 32 -7.12 5.14 7.96
CA LEU A 32 -7.09 4.00 8.89
C LEU A 32 -8.10 4.18 10.04
N ASN A 33 -8.15 5.38 10.63
CA ASN A 33 -9.11 5.70 11.68
C ASN A 33 -10.57 5.59 11.18
N LEU A 34 -10.86 6.09 9.97
CA LEU A 34 -12.19 5.98 9.36
C LEU A 34 -12.57 4.51 9.08
N ALA A 35 -11.59 3.67 8.75
CA ALA A 35 -11.78 2.24 8.54
C ALA A 35 -11.83 1.42 9.85
N GLY A 36 -11.62 2.05 11.01
CA GLY A 36 -11.54 1.35 12.30
C GLY A 36 -10.30 0.47 12.46
N ILE A 37 -9.24 0.72 11.69
CA ILE A 37 -7.99 -0.02 11.72
C ILE A 37 -7.04 0.65 12.73
N ASP A 38 -6.61 -0.10 13.75
CA ASP A 38 -5.61 0.37 14.72
C ASP A 38 -4.23 0.48 14.04
N PRO A 39 -3.61 1.68 13.96
CA PRO A 39 -2.28 1.84 13.39
C PRO A 39 -1.20 1.00 14.07
N ALA A 40 -1.37 0.65 15.36
CA ALA A 40 -0.42 -0.21 16.08
C ALA A 40 -0.42 -1.66 15.58
N SER A 41 -1.44 -2.07 14.82
CA SER A 41 -1.52 -3.39 14.17
C SER A 41 -0.79 -3.47 12.84
N LEU A 42 -0.24 -2.34 12.36
CA LEU A 42 0.45 -2.24 11.08
C LEU A 42 1.97 -2.24 11.28
N ASP A 43 2.66 -2.78 10.28
CA ASP A 43 4.11 -2.91 10.25
C ASP A 43 4.61 -2.73 8.80
N GLU A 44 5.92 -2.90 8.59
CA GLU A 44 6.57 -2.73 7.28
C GLU A 44 6.09 -3.72 6.19
N ARG A 45 5.28 -4.72 6.55
CA ARG A 45 4.71 -5.68 5.60
C ARG A 45 3.33 -5.28 5.11
N CYS A 46 2.76 -4.19 5.61
CA CYS A 46 1.50 -3.68 5.13
C CYS A 46 1.72 -2.72 3.95
N VAL A 47 0.84 -2.82 2.94
CA VAL A 47 0.78 -1.93 1.78
C VAL A 47 -0.67 -1.49 1.62
N ILE A 48 -0.88 -0.25 1.17
CA ILE A 48 -2.21 0.23 0.82
C ILE A 48 -2.39 0.13 -0.69
N MET A 49 -3.43 -0.57 -1.12
CA MET A 49 -3.78 -0.71 -2.52
C MET A 49 -4.95 0.21 -2.84
N SER A 50 -4.78 1.08 -3.84
CA SER A 50 -5.82 1.98 -4.35
C SER A 50 -6.41 1.44 -5.65
N GLU A 51 -7.74 1.48 -5.80
CA GLU A 51 -8.46 1.05 -7.02
C GLU A 51 -8.22 1.99 -8.23
N GLY A 52 -7.56 3.12 -8.01
CA GLY A 52 -7.18 4.06 -9.03
C GLY A 52 -6.25 5.16 -8.52
N CYS A 53 -5.85 6.04 -9.42
CA CYS A 53 -5.09 7.24 -9.09
C CYS A 53 -5.47 8.36 -10.07
N PRO A 54 -5.12 9.62 -9.77
CA PRO A 54 -5.38 10.75 -10.67
C PRO A 54 -4.76 10.59 -12.07
N GLY A 55 -3.69 9.81 -12.20
CA GLY A 55 -3.09 9.49 -13.50
C GLY A 55 -3.92 8.52 -14.34
N CYS A 56 -4.63 7.55 -13.73
CA CYS A 56 -5.46 6.59 -14.45
C CYS A 56 -6.84 7.16 -14.82
N THR A 57 -7.42 7.95 -13.91
CA THR A 57 -8.76 8.54 -14.07
C THR A 57 -8.72 9.97 -13.52
N PRO A 58 -8.34 10.94 -14.36
CA PRO A 58 -8.21 12.34 -13.96
C PRO A 58 -9.51 12.96 -13.44
N ASP A 59 -10.66 12.49 -13.92
CA ASP A 59 -11.99 13.01 -13.55
C ASP A 59 -12.47 12.51 -12.18
N LYS A 60 -11.73 11.61 -11.52
CA LYS A 60 -12.09 11.03 -10.23
C LYS A 60 -11.07 11.45 -9.17
N SER A 61 -11.57 12.02 -8.07
CA SER A 61 -10.75 12.43 -6.92
C SER A 61 -10.82 11.47 -5.74
N SER A 62 -11.74 10.50 -5.77
CA SER A 62 -11.96 9.52 -4.70
C SER A 62 -11.74 8.09 -5.20
N PHE A 63 -10.92 7.34 -4.46
CA PHE A 63 -10.58 5.96 -4.76
C PHE A 63 -10.80 5.11 -3.52
N THR A 64 -11.43 3.96 -3.70
CA THR A 64 -11.47 2.93 -2.65
C THR A 64 -10.05 2.45 -2.42
N THR A 65 -9.68 2.26 -1.16
CA THR A 65 -8.38 1.72 -0.79
C THR A 65 -8.53 0.55 0.18
N GLN A 66 -7.56 -0.36 0.15
CA GLN A 66 -7.53 -1.55 1.00
C GLN A 66 -6.12 -1.70 1.60
N VAL A 67 -6.04 -2.07 2.88
CA VAL A 67 -4.77 -2.42 3.52
C VAL A 67 -4.52 -3.91 3.31
N ILE A 68 -3.41 -4.24 2.67
CA ILE A 68 -2.99 -5.61 2.37
C ILE A 68 -1.73 -5.91 3.17
N ARG A 69 -1.74 -7.02 3.92
CA ARG A 69 -0.54 -7.54 4.58
C ARG A 69 0.16 -8.53 3.65
N LEU A 70 1.39 -8.23 3.28
CA LEU A 70 2.21 -9.08 2.45
C LEU A 70 2.65 -10.32 3.23
N ASN A 71 2.35 -11.49 2.69
CA ASN A 71 2.92 -12.73 3.19
C ASN A 71 4.36 -12.83 2.69
N LYS A 72 5.28 -13.37 3.51
CA LYS A 72 6.59 -13.80 2.99
C LYS A 72 6.34 -14.72 1.81
N GLU A 73 7.14 -14.54 0.76
CA GLU A 73 7.19 -15.48 -0.35
C GLU A 73 7.23 -16.89 0.22
N LYS A 74 6.34 -17.78 -0.22
CA LYS A 74 6.51 -19.22 0.07
C LYS A 74 7.90 -19.57 -0.44
N GLU A 75 8.84 -19.88 0.45
CA GLU A 75 10.10 -20.55 0.13
C GLU A 75 9.77 -21.72 -0.80
N GLY A 76 9.97 -21.56 -2.11
CA GLY A 76 9.51 -22.57 -3.07
C GLY A 76 9.39 -22.14 -4.51
N ARG A 77 9.20 -20.84 -4.82
CA ARG A 77 9.41 -20.37 -6.19
C ARG A 77 10.87 -20.01 -6.37
N ARG A 78 11.64 -20.95 -6.96
CA ARG A 78 12.92 -20.62 -7.58
C ARG A 78 12.71 -19.43 -8.52
N PRO A 79 13.48 -18.34 -8.42
CA PRO A 79 13.48 -17.32 -9.44
C PRO A 79 13.89 -17.99 -10.76
N MET A 80 13.01 -17.92 -11.78
CA MET A 80 13.40 -18.29 -13.13
C MET A 80 14.48 -17.29 -13.60
N PRO A 81 15.63 -17.75 -14.12
CA PRO A 81 16.59 -16.84 -14.71
C PRO A 81 15.93 -16.16 -15.91
N ALA A 82 15.96 -14.84 -15.93
CA ALA A 82 15.57 -14.06 -17.10
C ALA A 82 16.53 -14.41 -18.24
N THR A 83 16.05 -15.11 -19.26
CA THR A 83 16.81 -15.36 -20.48
C THR A 83 16.93 -14.03 -21.23
N ALA A 84 18.12 -13.43 -21.19
CA ALA A 84 18.47 -12.34 -22.09
C ALA A 84 18.62 -12.93 -23.51
N ASN A 85 17.89 -12.35 -24.46
CA ASN A 85 18.02 -12.61 -25.90
C ASN A 85 19.26 -11.93 -26.46
#